data_AF-A0A7Y7ISS8-F1
#
_entry.id   AF-A0A7Y7ISS8-F1
#
_cell.length_a   1.000
_cell.length_b   1.000
_cell.length_c   1.000
_cell.angle_alpha   90.00
_cell.angle_beta   90.00
_cell.angle_gamma   90.00
#
_symmetry.space_group_name_H-M   'P 1'
#
loop_
_entity.id
_entity.type
_entity.pdbx_description
1 polymer ?
#
loop_
_entity_poly.entity_id
_entity_poly.type
_entity_poly.pdbx_seq_one_letter_code
_entity_poly.pdbx_strand_id
1 'polypeptide(L)'
;MEKLTGRLSEQGITVRDGWLVGETTFTNYLRMGSDSPATYSLDGVMSSELNAELIYRGSNIDASPGLHVPVLAQPDLHDDVVRHCYRIEAMDPPTAIAQARQLWGRLLSGVDTPTDDDAANLIANLKFISVRDRLLADIPGLEESMRDLLLGQTKQAPHWQRVDRASDVLLQLYMRTDSADAAPVLTSLGVIQWWEGHGSKAHECFQRALEADPDYRLAQLTDHLVREGVLAEWATNRQAAYQPPHTRGPEIGGIGLA
;
A
#
# COMPACT_ATOMS: atom_id res chain seq x y z
N MET A 1 25.21 -31.77 -16.77
CA MET A 1 25.29 -31.94 -15.31
C MET A 1 26.70 -31.66 -14.82
N GLU A 2 27.72 -32.46 -15.17
CA GLU A 2 29.13 -32.19 -14.83
C GLU A 2 29.78 -31.01 -15.59
N LYS A 3 29.19 -30.57 -16.73
CA LYS A 3 29.79 -29.52 -17.58
C LYS A 3 29.89 -28.13 -16.95
N LEU A 4 28.91 -27.72 -16.13
CA LEU A 4 28.94 -26.38 -15.50
C LEU A 4 29.94 -26.36 -14.34
N THR A 5 29.84 -27.34 -13.44
CA THR A 5 30.72 -27.50 -12.29
C THR A 5 32.17 -27.73 -12.72
N GLY A 6 32.38 -28.55 -13.76
CA GLY A 6 33.70 -28.80 -14.34
C GLY A 6 34.33 -27.54 -14.93
N ARG A 7 33.58 -26.75 -15.72
CA ARG A 7 34.09 -25.50 -16.30
C ARG A 7 34.39 -24.42 -15.27
N LEU A 8 33.62 -24.34 -14.18
CA LEU A 8 33.90 -23.40 -13.09
C LEU A 8 35.13 -23.81 -12.28
N SER A 9 35.32 -25.12 -12.09
CA SER A 9 36.51 -25.67 -11.43
C SER A 9 37.80 -25.42 -12.24
N GLU A 10 37.74 -25.50 -13.57
CA GLU A 10 38.87 -25.14 -14.46
C GLU A 10 39.31 -23.66 -14.30
N GLN A 11 38.43 -22.80 -13.79
CA GLN A 11 38.71 -21.39 -13.48
C GLN A 11 39.00 -21.17 -11.98
N GLY A 12 39.22 -22.23 -11.21
CA GLY A 12 39.50 -22.16 -9.77
C GLY A 12 38.29 -21.84 -8.89
N ILE A 13 37.07 -21.89 -9.43
CA ILE A 13 35.84 -21.58 -8.68
C ILE A 13 35.20 -22.89 -8.23
N THR A 14 35.25 -23.14 -6.91
CA THR A 14 34.58 -24.30 -6.31
C THR A 14 33.10 -24.00 -6.05
N VAL A 15 32.22 -24.71 -6.75
CA VAL A 15 30.78 -24.67 -6.49
C VAL A 15 30.49 -25.48 -5.22
N ARG A 16 30.03 -24.80 -4.16
CA ARG A 16 29.72 -25.45 -2.87
C ARG A 16 28.30 -25.98 -2.78
N ASP A 17 27.37 -25.29 -3.42
CA ASP A 17 25.97 -25.68 -3.53
C ASP A 17 25.36 -25.07 -4.79
N GLY A 18 24.18 -25.55 -5.19
CA GLY A 18 23.46 -25.00 -6.31
C GLY A 18 21.99 -25.38 -6.27
N TRP A 19 21.15 -24.47 -6.75
CA TRP A 19 19.71 -24.70 -6.92
C TRP A 19 19.36 -24.52 -8.39
N LEU A 20 18.59 -25.46 -8.93
CA LEU A 20 17.92 -25.31 -10.21
C LEU A 20 16.50 -24.82 -9.92
N VAL A 21 16.19 -23.61 -10.37
CA VAL A 21 14.89 -22.97 -10.18
C VAL A 21 14.10 -23.07 -11.49
N GLY A 22 12.98 -23.79 -11.46
CA GLY A 22 12.00 -23.85 -12.55
C GLY A 22 10.88 -22.83 -12.36
N GLU A 23 9.78 -23.00 -13.10
CA GLU A 23 8.64 -22.07 -13.02
C GLU A 23 7.86 -22.16 -11.69
N THR A 24 7.71 -23.37 -11.15
CA THR A 24 6.90 -23.64 -9.94
C THR A 24 7.65 -24.41 -8.86
N THR A 25 8.84 -24.93 -9.17
CA THR A 25 9.61 -25.77 -8.26
C THR A 25 11.09 -25.45 -8.30
N PHE A 26 11.80 -25.85 -7.26
CA PHE A 26 13.24 -25.79 -7.20
C PHE A 26 13.81 -27.11 -6.65
N THR A 27 14.99 -27.48 -7.15
CA THR A 27 15.69 -28.70 -6.78
C THR A 27 17.16 -28.41 -6.57
N ASN A 28 17.80 -29.12 -5.64
CA ASN A 28 19.24 -29.00 -5.46
C ASN A 28 19.97 -29.51 -6.72
N TYR A 29 20.68 -28.59 -7.37
CA TYR A 29 21.42 -28.79 -8.61
C TYR A 29 22.42 -29.95 -8.52
N LEU A 30 23.06 -30.12 -7.35
CA LEU A 30 24.05 -31.17 -7.11
C LEU A 30 23.40 -32.55 -6.85
N ARG A 31 22.11 -32.61 -6.52
CA ARG A 31 21.38 -33.87 -6.24
C ARG A 31 20.58 -34.40 -7.43
N MET A 32 20.52 -33.66 -8.54
CA MET A 32 19.79 -34.04 -9.76
C MET A 32 20.31 -35.32 -10.44
N GLY A 33 21.48 -35.83 -10.06
CA GLY A 33 22.03 -37.12 -10.55
C GLY A 33 21.70 -38.35 -9.68
N SER A 34 20.92 -38.18 -8.61
CA SER A 34 20.45 -39.29 -7.78
C SER A 34 19.20 -39.95 -8.38
N ASP A 35 18.94 -41.22 -8.06
CA ASP A 35 17.78 -41.97 -8.58
C ASP A 35 16.42 -41.36 -8.22
N SER A 36 16.36 -40.37 -7.31
CA SER A 36 15.15 -39.63 -6.95
C SER A 36 15.50 -38.24 -6.39
N PRO A 37 15.63 -37.21 -7.25
CA PRO A 37 15.92 -35.86 -6.78
C PRO A 37 14.71 -35.27 -6.06
N ALA A 38 14.90 -34.90 -4.79
CA ALA A 38 13.89 -34.18 -4.02
C ALA A 38 13.61 -32.83 -4.68
N THR A 39 12.34 -32.62 -5.06
CA THR A 39 11.84 -31.40 -5.69
C THR A 39 10.91 -30.69 -4.71
N TYR A 40 11.09 -29.39 -4.56
CA TYR A 40 10.36 -28.57 -3.60
C TYR A 40 9.53 -27.52 -4.34
N SER A 41 8.34 -27.20 -3.82
CA SER A 41 7.52 -26.11 -4.36
C SER A 41 8.17 -24.76 -4.06
N LEU A 42 8.17 -23.85 -5.05
CA LEU A 42 8.63 -22.48 -4.86
C LEU A 42 7.76 -21.69 -3.88
N ASP A 43 6.48 -22.05 -3.71
CA ASP A 43 5.57 -21.34 -2.81
C ASP A 43 6.07 -21.34 -1.35
N GLY A 44 6.72 -22.43 -0.93
CA GLY A 44 7.27 -22.57 0.41
C GLY A 44 8.50 -21.70 0.69
N VAL A 45 9.16 -21.18 -0.36
CA VAL A 45 10.31 -20.27 -0.23
C VAL A 45 9.87 -18.84 -0.48
N MET A 46 9.08 -18.60 -1.53
CA MET A 46 8.66 -17.25 -1.94
C MET A 46 7.85 -16.52 -0.85
N SER A 47 7.17 -17.25 0.04
CA SER A 47 6.41 -16.71 1.16
C SER A 47 7.12 -16.82 2.52
N SER A 48 8.39 -17.25 2.55
CA SER A 48 9.12 -17.49 3.80
C SER A 48 9.76 -16.22 4.39
N GLU A 49 9.93 -16.20 5.72
CA GLU A 49 10.69 -15.14 6.42
C GLU A 49 12.12 -14.99 5.88
N LEU A 50 12.76 -16.09 5.50
CA LEU A 50 14.11 -16.07 4.93
C LEU A 50 14.14 -15.39 3.55
N ASN A 51 13.12 -15.62 2.71
CA ASN A 51 13.01 -14.91 1.44
C ASN A 51 12.72 -13.42 1.64
N ALA A 52 11.89 -13.07 2.63
CA ALA A 52 11.69 -11.67 3.01
C ALA A 52 13.01 -11.03 3.49
N GLU A 53 13.84 -11.73 4.28
CA GLU A 53 15.14 -11.24 4.74
C GLU A 53 16.15 -11.11 3.61
N LEU A 54 16.21 -12.07 2.69
CA LEU A 54 17.08 -12.01 1.50
C LEU A 54 16.69 -10.88 0.55
N ILE A 55 15.38 -10.66 0.33
CA ILE A 55 14.89 -9.50 -0.43
C ILE A 55 15.26 -8.22 0.31
N TYR A 56 15.05 -8.14 1.62
CA TYR A 56 15.40 -6.95 2.41
C TYR A 56 16.90 -6.62 2.37
N ARG A 57 17.76 -7.63 2.55
CA ARG A 57 19.23 -7.48 2.53
C ARG A 57 19.79 -7.24 1.13
N GLY A 58 19.18 -7.81 0.10
CA GLY A 58 19.62 -7.75 -1.29
C GLY A 58 18.97 -6.63 -2.11
N SER A 59 17.90 -6.01 -1.61
CA SER A 59 17.25 -4.90 -2.30
C SER A 59 18.11 -3.65 -2.21
N ASN A 60 18.41 -3.07 -3.36
CA ASN A 60 19.01 -1.76 -3.43
C ASN A 60 17.94 -0.74 -3.05
N ILE A 61 18.00 -0.24 -1.82
CA ILE A 61 17.07 0.75 -1.30
C ILE A 61 17.38 2.06 -2.04
N ASP A 62 16.36 2.68 -2.64
CA ASP A 62 16.48 3.99 -3.28
C ASP A 62 17.11 4.99 -2.29
N ALA A 63 17.96 5.91 -2.75
CA ALA A 63 18.71 6.82 -1.86
C ALA A 63 17.78 7.82 -1.14
N SER A 64 16.56 7.98 -1.64
CA SER A 64 15.46 8.71 -1.00
C SER A 64 14.16 7.97 -1.28
N PRO A 65 13.90 6.85 -0.58
CA PRO A 65 12.74 6.00 -0.83
C PRO A 65 11.44 6.64 -0.30
N GLY A 66 11.53 7.85 0.24
CA GLY A 66 10.46 8.52 0.96
C GLY A 66 9.38 9.13 0.09
N LEU A 67 8.35 9.63 0.76
CA LEU A 67 7.24 10.28 0.09
C LEU A 67 7.72 11.61 -0.49
N HIS A 68 8.07 11.62 -1.78
CA HIS A 68 8.45 12.84 -2.49
C HIS A 68 7.24 13.75 -2.64
N VAL A 69 7.12 14.69 -1.71
CA VAL A 69 6.11 15.75 -1.76
C VAL A 69 6.75 16.95 -2.44
N PRO A 70 6.21 17.40 -3.59
CA PRO A 70 6.69 18.63 -4.21
C PRO A 70 6.55 19.78 -3.22
N VAL A 71 7.64 20.51 -2.95
CA VAL A 71 7.58 21.75 -2.18
C VAL A 71 6.99 22.83 -3.08
N LEU A 72 5.66 22.86 -3.15
CA LEU A 72 4.89 23.91 -3.79
C LEU A 72 4.21 24.72 -2.70
N ALA A 73 4.40 26.04 -2.70
CA ALA A 73 3.66 26.94 -1.83
C ALA A 73 2.18 26.92 -2.27
N GLN A 74 1.37 26.15 -1.57
CA GLN A 74 -0.09 26.16 -1.71
C GLN A 74 -0.69 27.00 -0.59
N PRO A 75 -1.90 27.58 -0.80
CA PRO A 75 -2.60 28.27 0.28
C PRO A 75 -2.86 27.32 1.44
N ASP A 76 -2.52 27.76 2.65
CA ASP A 76 -2.95 27.10 3.88
C ASP A 76 -4.48 27.22 4.01
N LEU A 77 -5.13 26.10 4.29
CA LEU A 77 -6.58 25.97 4.38
C LEU A 77 -7.09 25.86 5.82
N HIS A 78 -6.25 26.10 6.84
CA HIS A 78 -6.59 25.85 8.24
C HIS A 78 -7.95 26.45 8.68
N ASP A 79 -8.21 27.72 8.37
CA ASP A 79 -9.48 28.38 8.73
C ASP A 79 -10.70 27.72 8.07
N ASP A 80 -10.57 27.29 6.81
CA ASP A 80 -11.63 26.59 6.10
C ASP A 80 -11.82 25.16 6.64
N VAL A 81 -10.73 24.46 6.99
CA VAL A 81 -10.78 23.15 7.65
C VAL A 81 -11.55 23.26 8.97
N VAL A 82 -11.23 24.24 9.81
CA VAL A 82 -11.93 24.50 11.08
C VAL A 82 -13.41 24.78 10.85
N ARG A 83 -13.76 25.58 9.83
CA ARG A 83 -15.16 25.83 9.44
C ARG A 83 -15.89 24.54 9.05
N HIS A 84 -15.25 23.68 8.27
CA HIS A 84 -15.81 22.38 7.89
C HIS A 84 -15.96 21.45 9.09
N CYS A 85 -15.00 21.44 10.05
CA CYS A 85 -15.12 20.69 11.29
C CYS A 85 -16.39 21.07 12.08
N TYR A 86 -16.64 22.37 12.29
CA TYR A 86 -17.86 22.81 12.99
C TYR A 86 -19.14 22.39 12.26
N ARG A 87 -19.13 22.38 10.92
CA ARG A 87 -20.28 21.91 10.14
C ARG A 87 -20.52 20.42 10.36
N ILE A 88 -19.47 19.60 10.35
CA ILE A 88 -19.55 18.15 10.55
C ILE A 88 -20.05 17.84 11.98
N GLU A 89 -19.55 18.54 12.99
CA GLU A 89 -19.99 18.40 14.39
C GLU A 89 -21.47 18.72 14.59
N ALA A 90 -22.02 19.65 13.81
CA ALA A 90 -23.42 20.04 13.87
C ALA A 90 -24.36 19.04 13.17
N MET A 91 -23.83 18.06 12.45
CA MET A 91 -24.60 17.05 11.71
C MET A 91 -24.76 15.77 12.52
N ASP A 92 -25.82 15.01 12.22
CA ASP A 92 -25.88 13.62 12.67
C ASP A 92 -24.82 12.78 11.93
N PRO A 93 -24.21 11.76 12.60
CA PRO A 93 -23.13 10.98 12.00
C PRO A 93 -23.49 10.31 10.65
N PRO A 94 -24.70 9.73 10.47
CA PRO A 94 -25.10 9.20 9.17
C PRO A 94 -25.09 10.23 8.04
N THR A 95 -25.60 11.43 8.27
CA THR A 95 -25.60 12.51 7.28
C THR A 95 -24.18 12.99 6.97
N ALA A 96 -23.32 13.12 7.98
CA ALA A 96 -21.92 13.49 7.78
C ALA A 96 -21.20 12.46 6.89
N ILE A 97 -21.36 11.17 7.20
CA ILE A 97 -20.81 10.07 6.40
C ILE A 97 -21.36 10.13 4.97
N ALA A 98 -22.67 10.29 4.78
CA ALA A 98 -23.26 10.32 3.45
C ALA A 98 -22.70 11.44 2.57
N GLN A 99 -22.57 12.66 3.13
CA GLN A 99 -22.00 13.80 2.39
C GLN A 99 -20.53 13.61 2.07
N ALA A 100 -19.74 13.14 3.05
CA ALA A 100 -18.32 12.86 2.85
C ALA A 100 -18.10 11.81 1.75
N ARG A 101 -18.91 10.74 1.75
CA ARG A 101 -18.85 9.69 0.71
C ARG A 101 -19.23 10.19 -0.67
N GLN A 102 -20.17 11.13 -0.79
CA GLN A 102 -20.51 11.74 -2.08
C GLN A 102 -19.34 12.55 -2.65
N LEU A 103 -18.71 13.38 -1.81
CA LEU A 103 -17.51 14.15 -2.18
C LEU A 103 -16.37 13.21 -2.59
N TRP A 104 -16.07 12.22 -1.74
CA TRP A 104 -15.02 11.25 -1.97
C TRP A 104 -15.24 10.41 -3.23
N GLY A 105 -16.46 9.91 -3.41
CA GLY A 105 -16.84 9.16 -4.61
C GLY A 105 -16.65 9.96 -5.89
N ARG A 106 -17.07 11.24 -5.91
CA ARG A 106 -16.87 12.14 -7.06
C ARG A 106 -15.38 12.28 -7.40
N LEU A 107 -14.53 12.52 -6.41
CA LEU A 107 -13.10 12.73 -6.63
C LEU A 107 -12.37 11.45 -7.07
N LEU A 108 -12.76 10.30 -6.52
CA LEU A 108 -12.21 9.00 -6.90
C LEU A 108 -12.64 8.51 -8.28
N SER A 109 -13.80 8.93 -8.77
CA SER A 109 -14.29 8.59 -10.11
C SER A 109 -13.91 9.63 -11.19
N GLY A 110 -13.54 10.84 -10.78
CA GLY A 110 -13.18 11.93 -11.69
C GLY A 110 -11.67 12.05 -11.94
N VAL A 111 -11.33 12.83 -12.96
CA VAL A 111 -9.94 13.23 -13.27
C VAL A 111 -9.58 14.60 -12.67
N ASP A 112 -10.58 15.33 -12.17
CA ASP A 112 -10.41 16.70 -11.70
C ASP A 112 -9.63 16.76 -10.39
N THR A 113 -8.84 17.81 -10.22
CA THR A 113 -8.17 18.08 -8.95
C THR A 113 -9.17 18.63 -7.93
N PRO A 114 -9.12 18.22 -6.65
CA PRO A 114 -9.89 18.87 -5.59
C PRO A 114 -9.65 20.39 -5.59
N THR A 115 -10.75 21.14 -5.56
CA THR A 115 -10.74 22.57 -5.26
C THR A 115 -10.27 22.81 -3.82
N ASP A 116 -9.96 24.05 -3.47
CA ASP A 116 -9.54 24.39 -2.10
C ASP A 116 -10.64 24.10 -1.07
N ASP A 117 -11.92 24.35 -1.41
CA ASP A 117 -13.05 23.98 -0.54
C ASP A 117 -13.25 22.46 -0.44
N ASP A 118 -13.11 21.73 -1.56
CA ASP A 118 -13.13 20.26 -1.55
C ASP A 118 -12.02 19.69 -0.65
N ALA A 119 -10.83 20.28 -0.73
CA ALA A 119 -9.67 19.87 0.05
C ALA A 119 -9.88 20.15 1.55
N ALA A 120 -10.28 21.37 1.91
CA ALA A 120 -10.56 21.73 3.30
C ALA A 120 -11.66 20.83 3.90
N ASN A 121 -12.71 20.55 3.14
CA ASN A 121 -13.80 19.67 3.55
C ASN A 121 -13.30 18.22 3.77
N LEU A 122 -12.52 17.66 2.85
CA LEU A 122 -11.98 16.30 3.03
C LEU A 122 -11.01 16.20 4.20
N ILE A 123 -10.10 17.17 4.36
CA ILE A 123 -9.18 17.21 5.51
C ILE A 123 -9.98 17.22 6.81
N ALA A 124 -11.02 18.04 6.91
CA ALA A 124 -11.91 18.07 8.07
C ALA A 124 -12.59 16.71 8.30
N ASN A 125 -13.14 16.07 7.25
CA ASN A 125 -13.79 14.76 7.35
C ASN A 125 -12.84 13.66 7.87
N LEU A 126 -11.56 13.69 7.47
CA LEU A 126 -10.57 12.71 7.93
C LEU A 126 -10.24 12.84 9.44
N LYS A 127 -10.58 13.96 10.08
CA LYS A 127 -10.43 14.14 11.54
C LYS A 127 -11.50 13.40 12.35
N PHE A 128 -12.64 13.05 11.74
CA PHE A 128 -13.72 12.33 12.40
C PHE A 128 -13.62 10.83 12.15
N ILE A 129 -13.34 10.05 13.20
CA ILE A 129 -13.05 8.60 13.14
C ILE A 129 -14.07 7.83 12.26
N SER A 130 -15.37 7.96 12.54
CA SER A 130 -16.41 7.23 11.81
C SER A 130 -16.49 7.61 10.32
N VAL A 131 -16.18 8.86 9.99
CA VAL A 131 -16.16 9.34 8.61
C VAL A 131 -14.90 8.87 7.92
N ARG A 132 -13.73 9.12 8.52
CA ARG A 132 -12.41 8.68 8.04
C ARG A 132 -12.37 7.20 7.72
N ASP A 133 -12.77 6.36 8.68
CA ASP A 133 -12.72 4.90 8.52
C ASP A 133 -13.63 4.46 7.38
N ARG A 134 -14.79 5.11 7.21
CA ARG A 134 -15.67 4.87 6.07
C ARG A 134 -15.06 5.32 4.74
N LEU A 135 -14.41 6.48 4.69
CA LEU A 135 -13.75 6.97 3.47
C LEU A 135 -12.60 6.05 3.06
N LEU A 136 -11.78 5.58 4.02
CA LEU A 136 -10.71 4.62 3.77
C LEU A 136 -11.26 3.31 3.20
N ALA A 137 -12.31 2.74 3.80
CA ALA A 137 -12.90 1.50 3.29
C ALA A 137 -13.62 1.65 1.94
N ASP A 138 -13.97 2.86 1.51
CA ASP A 138 -14.49 3.10 0.16
C ASP A 138 -13.39 3.15 -0.92
N ILE A 139 -12.10 3.23 -0.55
CA ILE A 139 -10.97 3.31 -1.49
C ILE A 139 -10.83 2.03 -2.34
N PRO A 140 -10.84 0.81 -1.76
CA PRO A 140 -10.70 -0.43 -2.54
C PRO A 140 -11.76 -0.63 -3.62
N GLY A 141 -12.93 0.00 -3.48
CA GLY A 141 -14.05 -0.15 -4.43
C GLY A 141 -14.73 -1.52 -4.39
N LEU A 142 -14.62 -2.23 -3.26
CA LEU A 142 -15.18 -3.56 -3.04
C LEU A 142 -16.37 -3.51 -2.07
N GLU A 143 -17.30 -4.46 -2.22
CA GLU A 143 -18.45 -4.65 -1.31
C GLU A 143 -18.14 -5.72 -0.26
N GLU A 144 -17.31 -5.39 0.71
CA GLU A 144 -16.92 -6.28 1.81
C GLU A 144 -17.13 -5.60 3.17
N SER A 145 -16.83 -6.30 4.26
CA SER A 145 -16.93 -5.71 5.59
C SER A 145 -15.91 -4.59 5.76
N MET A 146 -16.29 -3.53 6.52
CA MET A 146 -15.42 -2.39 6.85
C MET A 146 -14.05 -2.84 7.36
N ARG A 147 -14.04 -3.85 8.24
CA ARG A 147 -12.83 -4.38 8.87
C ARG A 147 -11.91 -4.99 7.81
N ASP A 148 -12.46 -5.82 6.95
CA ASP A 148 -11.68 -6.57 5.96
C ASP A 148 -11.10 -5.62 4.92
N LEU A 149 -11.85 -4.59 4.54
CA LEU A 149 -11.40 -3.52 3.64
C LEU A 149 -10.25 -2.71 4.24
N LEU A 150 -10.35 -2.31 5.51
CA LEU A 150 -9.30 -1.54 6.19
C LEU A 150 -8.01 -2.35 6.36
N LEU A 151 -8.13 -3.65 6.66
CA LEU A 151 -6.99 -4.55 6.86
C LEU A 151 -6.47 -5.19 5.57
N GLY A 152 -7.10 -4.91 4.42
CA GLY A 152 -6.76 -5.51 3.14
C GLY A 152 -6.94 -7.03 3.11
N GLN A 153 -7.86 -7.57 3.93
CA GLN A 153 -8.13 -9.00 4.15
C GLN A 153 -9.34 -9.48 3.34
N THR A 154 -9.34 -9.21 2.03
CA THR A 154 -10.43 -9.61 1.13
C THR A 154 -9.96 -10.65 0.12
N LYS A 155 -10.87 -11.54 -0.29
CA LYS A 155 -10.58 -12.55 -1.33
C LYS A 155 -10.32 -11.92 -2.70
N GLN A 156 -11.00 -10.82 -2.98
CA GLN A 156 -10.89 -10.07 -4.23
C GLN A 156 -9.82 -8.99 -4.09
N ALA A 157 -9.07 -8.76 -5.17
CA ALA A 157 -8.14 -7.65 -5.25
C ALA A 157 -8.90 -6.31 -5.29
N PRO A 158 -8.34 -5.22 -4.70
CA PRO A 158 -8.95 -3.90 -4.80
C PRO A 158 -8.87 -3.38 -6.23
N HIS A 159 -9.73 -2.42 -6.58
CA HIS A 159 -9.60 -1.68 -7.83
C HIS A 159 -8.39 -0.76 -7.77
N TRP A 160 -7.22 -1.24 -8.17
CA TRP A 160 -5.95 -0.51 -8.01
C TRP A 160 -5.92 0.87 -8.66
N GLN A 161 -6.65 1.09 -9.77
CA GLN A 161 -6.79 2.44 -10.35
C GLN A 161 -7.47 3.43 -9.37
N ARG A 162 -8.45 2.94 -8.60
CA ARG A 162 -9.14 3.74 -7.59
C ARG A 162 -8.25 4.00 -6.38
N VAL A 163 -7.40 3.04 -6.02
CA VAL A 163 -6.38 3.20 -4.97
C VAL A 163 -5.34 4.24 -5.38
N ASP A 164 -4.81 4.17 -6.61
CA ASP A 164 -3.89 5.19 -7.15
C ASP A 164 -4.55 6.57 -7.10
N ARG A 165 -5.81 6.65 -7.54
CA ARG A 165 -6.55 7.91 -7.54
C ARG A 165 -6.74 8.48 -6.14
N ALA A 166 -7.00 7.62 -5.14
CA ALA A 166 -7.07 8.04 -3.74
C ALA A 166 -5.73 8.58 -3.25
N SER A 167 -4.63 7.92 -3.61
CA SER A 167 -3.27 8.38 -3.31
C SER A 167 -3.01 9.78 -3.88
N ASP A 168 -3.36 10.00 -5.16
CA ASP A 168 -3.21 11.31 -5.81
C ASP A 168 -4.03 12.42 -5.11
N VAL A 169 -5.28 12.13 -4.75
CA VAL A 169 -6.13 13.10 -4.04
C VAL A 169 -5.55 13.41 -2.66
N LEU A 170 -5.14 12.39 -1.90
CA LEU A 170 -4.56 12.59 -0.56
C LEU A 170 -3.23 13.34 -0.60
N LEU A 171 -2.38 13.12 -1.61
CA LEU A 171 -1.17 13.91 -1.82
C LEU A 171 -1.51 15.38 -2.08
N GLN A 172 -2.57 15.65 -2.85
CA GLN A 172 -3.06 17.01 -3.07
C GLN A 172 -3.68 17.65 -1.83
N LEU A 173 -4.27 16.87 -0.92
CA LEU A 173 -4.66 17.38 0.40
C LEU A 173 -3.42 17.72 1.22
N TYR A 174 -2.44 16.82 1.27
CA TYR A 174 -1.23 17.00 2.06
C TYR A 174 -0.42 18.24 1.66
N MET A 175 -0.39 18.57 0.36
CA MET A 175 0.26 19.80 -0.12
C MET A 175 -0.41 21.09 0.40
N ARG A 176 -1.64 21.01 0.92
CA ARG A 176 -2.43 22.14 1.43
C ARG A 176 -2.67 22.07 2.95
N THR A 177 -2.09 21.08 3.63
CA THR A 177 -2.20 20.95 5.09
C THR A 177 -1.05 21.63 5.80
N ASP A 178 -1.38 22.36 6.85
CA ASP A 178 -0.44 22.74 7.90
C ASP A 178 -0.09 21.56 8.82
N SER A 179 0.90 21.73 9.69
CA SER A 179 1.39 20.64 10.56
C SER A 179 0.29 20.06 11.45
N ALA A 180 -0.68 20.86 11.90
CA ALA A 180 -1.76 20.38 12.78
C ALA A 180 -2.81 19.51 12.06
N ASP A 181 -2.97 19.66 10.75
CA ASP A 181 -3.98 18.94 9.96
C ASP A 181 -3.36 17.81 9.11
N ALA A 182 -2.04 17.67 9.15
CA ALA A 182 -1.26 16.69 8.39
C ALA A 182 -1.49 15.25 8.85
N ALA A 183 -1.62 15.00 10.16
CA ALA A 183 -1.70 13.65 10.73
C ALA A 183 -2.78 12.74 10.11
N PRO A 184 -4.05 13.17 9.97
CA PRO A 184 -5.08 12.33 9.35
C PRO A 184 -4.82 12.02 7.87
N VAL A 185 -4.29 12.98 7.11
CA VAL A 185 -3.98 12.81 5.68
C VAL A 185 -2.78 11.87 5.50
N LEU A 186 -1.69 12.11 6.22
CA LEU A 186 -0.49 11.28 6.20
C LEU A 186 -0.77 9.84 6.64
N THR A 187 -1.60 9.65 7.67
CA THR A 187 -2.00 8.29 8.09
C THR A 187 -2.78 7.58 6.98
N SER A 188 -3.66 8.30 6.29
CA SER A 188 -4.44 7.73 5.18
C SER A 188 -3.55 7.34 3.99
N LEU A 189 -2.55 8.18 3.65
CA LEU A 189 -1.51 7.83 2.68
C LEU A 189 -0.70 6.61 3.12
N GLY A 190 -0.31 6.54 4.39
CA GLY A 190 0.44 5.41 4.94
C GLY A 190 -0.32 4.09 4.85
N VAL A 191 -1.64 4.09 5.07
CA VAL A 191 -2.49 2.90 4.88
C VAL A 191 -2.49 2.44 3.43
N ILE A 192 -2.59 3.35 2.46
CA ILE A 192 -2.48 3.00 1.03
C ILE A 192 -1.11 2.41 0.71
N GLN A 193 -0.03 3.04 1.17
CA GLN A 193 1.33 2.52 0.96
C GLN A 193 1.50 1.12 1.56
N TRP A 194 0.86 0.84 2.70
CA TRP A 194 0.86 -0.48 3.32
C TRP A 194 0.07 -1.50 2.48
N TRP A 195 -1.11 -1.14 1.97
CA TRP A 195 -1.88 -2.00 1.04
C TRP A 195 -1.10 -2.34 -0.23
N GLU A 196 -0.33 -1.38 -0.76
CA GLU A 196 0.51 -1.58 -1.95
C GLU A 196 1.76 -2.44 -1.68
N GLY A 197 2.06 -2.75 -0.40
CA GLY A 197 3.26 -3.49 0.01
C GLY A 197 4.51 -2.62 0.20
N HIS A 198 4.38 -1.30 0.15
CA HIS A 198 5.47 -0.34 0.35
C HIS A 198 5.70 -0.04 1.85
N GLY A 199 6.06 -1.05 2.64
CA GLY A 199 6.18 -0.95 4.11
C GLY A 199 7.05 0.20 4.61
N SER A 200 8.19 0.47 3.98
CA SER A 200 9.07 1.60 4.35
C SER A 200 8.41 2.97 4.13
N LYS A 201 7.68 3.14 3.02
CA LYS A 201 6.93 4.37 2.73
C LYS A 201 5.76 4.55 3.69
N ALA A 202 5.06 3.46 3.99
CA ALA A 202 4.00 3.45 5.00
C ALA A 202 4.52 3.90 6.36
N HIS A 203 5.65 3.33 6.80
CA HIS A 203 6.30 3.70 8.06
C HIS A 203 6.67 5.19 8.09
N GLU A 204 7.27 5.73 7.03
CA GLU A 204 7.60 7.16 6.96
C GLU A 204 6.35 8.05 7.08
N CYS A 205 5.26 7.71 6.36
CA CYS A 205 4.00 8.43 6.48
C CYS A 205 3.48 8.45 7.92
N PHE A 206 3.54 7.32 8.63
CA PHE A 206 3.11 7.24 10.03
C PHE A 206 4.03 8.02 10.97
N GLN A 207 5.35 7.97 10.78
CA GLN A 207 6.28 8.77 11.57
C GLN A 207 6.02 10.27 11.39
N ARG A 208 5.85 10.75 10.15
CA ARG A 208 5.50 12.15 9.89
C ARG A 208 4.13 12.54 10.45
N ALA A 209 3.17 11.62 10.46
CA ALA A 209 1.88 11.84 11.10
C ALA A 209 2.03 12.00 12.63
N LEU A 210 2.90 11.22 13.26
CA LEU A 210 3.19 11.28 14.70
C LEU A 210 4.08 12.47 15.09
N GLU A 211 4.92 12.97 14.18
CA GLU A 211 5.63 14.24 14.35
C GLU A 211 4.66 15.43 14.37
N ALA A 212 3.60 15.36 13.56
CA ALA A 212 2.52 16.34 13.51
C ALA A 212 1.58 16.25 14.73
N ASP A 213 1.16 15.04 15.10
CA ASP A 213 0.31 14.75 16.26
C ASP A 213 0.73 13.43 16.92
N PRO A 214 1.53 13.50 18.02
CA PRO A 214 2.01 12.30 18.73
C PRO A 214 0.89 11.41 19.29
N ASP A 215 -0.28 11.98 19.54
CA ASP A 215 -1.44 11.30 20.13
C ASP A 215 -2.41 10.77 19.06
N TYR A 216 -2.09 10.92 17.76
CA TYR A 216 -2.95 10.46 16.68
C TYR A 216 -3.06 8.93 16.64
N ARG A 217 -4.10 8.41 17.29
CA ARG A 217 -4.24 6.99 17.63
C ARG A 217 -4.15 6.04 16.44
N LEU A 218 -4.72 6.40 15.28
CA LEU A 218 -4.66 5.53 14.11
C LEU A 218 -3.21 5.38 13.61
N ALA A 219 -2.42 6.46 13.57
CA ALA A 219 -1.02 6.40 13.20
C ALA A 219 -0.22 5.53 14.18
N GLN A 220 -0.46 5.64 15.48
CA GLN A 220 0.19 4.77 16.47
C GLN A 220 -0.09 3.28 16.22
N LEU A 221 -1.36 2.94 15.92
CA LEU A 221 -1.78 1.56 15.67
C LEU A 221 -1.20 1.02 14.37
N THR A 222 -1.23 1.81 13.29
CA THR A 222 -0.71 1.37 11.99
C THR A 222 0.82 1.35 11.95
N ASP A 223 1.50 2.27 12.64
CA ASP A 223 2.95 2.24 12.81
C ASP A 223 3.39 0.99 13.57
N HIS A 224 2.69 0.64 14.65
CA HIS A 224 2.97 -0.59 15.39
C HIS A 224 2.75 -1.82 14.51
N LEU A 225 1.66 -1.87 13.76
CA LEU A 225 1.36 -2.96 12.82
C LEU A 225 2.52 -3.17 11.81
N VAL A 226 3.01 -2.08 11.19
CA VAL A 226 4.12 -2.16 10.23
C VAL A 226 5.44 -2.54 10.89
N ARG A 227 5.74 -2.02 12.09
CA ARG A 227 6.96 -2.35 12.85
C ARG A 227 7.03 -3.83 13.24
N GLU A 228 5.88 -4.45 13.52
CA GLU A 228 5.79 -5.90 13.79
C GLU A 228 5.86 -6.75 12.51
N GLY A 229 6.09 -6.14 11.34
CA GLY A 229 6.24 -6.86 10.06
C GLY A 229 4.93 -7.40 9.50
N VAL A 230 3.78 -6.92 9.97
CA VAL A 230 2.47 -7.34 9.45
C VAL A 230 2.27 -6.75 8.05
N LEU A 231 2.02 -7.63 7.08
CA LEU A 231 1.75 -7.26 5.69
C LEU A 231 0.24 -7.30 5.40
N ALA A 232 -0.23 -6.41 4.52
CA ALA A 232 -1.59 -6.50 4.00
C ALA A 232 -1.74 -7.79 3.19
N GLU A 233 -2.88 -8.49 3.30
CA GLU A 233 -3.08 -9.76 2.58
C GLU A 233 -2.97 -9.56 1.06
N TRP A 234 -3.49 -8.44 0.54
CA TRP A 234 -3.29 -8.02 -0.86
C TRP A 234 -1.81 -8.02 -1.28
N ALA A 235 -0.90 -7.53 -0.44
CA ALA A 235 0.53 -7.48 -0.75
C ALA A 235 1.21 -8.86 -0.74
N THR A 236 0.64 -9.83 -0.01
CA THR A 236 1.19 -11.20 0.09
C THR A 236 0.69 -12.14 -1.02
N ASN A 237 -0.42 -11.80 -1.67
CA ASN A 237 -1.01 -12.61 -2.73
C ASN A 237 -0.64 -12.05 -4.12
N ARG A 238 0.16 -12.79 -4.90
CA ARG A 238 0.62 -12.38 -6.25
C ARG A 238 -0.52 -11.96 -7.19
N GLN A 239 -1.70 -12.57 -7.08
CA GLN A 239 -2.85 -12.25 -7.95
C GLN A 239 -3.58 -10.97 -7.52
N ALA A 240 -3.47 -10.60 -6.24
CA ALA A 240 -4.10 -9.40 -5.70
C ALA A 240 -3.14 -8.22 -5.56
N ALA A 241 -1.84 -8.50 -5.49
CA ALA A 241 -0.79 -7.51 -5.19
C ALA A 241 -0.78 -6.35 -6.18
N TYR A 242 -0.40 -5.20 -5.65
CA TYR A 242 -0.27 -3.98 -6.43
C TYR A 242 0.69 -4.17 -7.59
N GLN A 243 0.25 -3.72 -8.76
CA GLN A 243 1.12 -3.54 -9.92
C GLN A 243 1.14 -2.07 -10.29
N PRO A 244 2.31 -1.46 -10.51
CA PRO A 244 2.40 -0.09 -11.00
C PRO A 244 1.60 0.13 -12.29
N PRO A 245 1.04 1.33 -12.53
CA PRO A 245 0.19 1.58 -13.70
C PRO A 245 0.83 1.20 -15.04
N HIS A 246 2.16 1.36 -15.16
CA HIS A 246 2.91 1.05 -16.38
C HIS A 246 3.12 -0.45 -16.63
N THR A 247 2.89 -1.32 -15.64
CA THR A 247 3.00 -2.79 -15.79
C THR A 247 1.65 -3.49 -15.90
N ARG A 248 0.54 -2.78 -15.65
CA ARG A 248 -0.80 -3.37 -15.77
C ARG A 248 -1.11 -3.64 -17.25
N GLY A 249 -1.44 -4.89 -17.58
CA GLY A 249 -1.99 -5.23 -18.89
C GLY A 249 -3.29 -4.45 -19.15
N PRO A 250 -3.73 -4.29 -20.42
CA PRO A 250 -5.01 -3.66 -20.71
C PRO A 250 -6.12 -4.39 -19.92
N GLU A 251 -7.01 -3.64 -19.28
CA GLU A 251 -8.16 -4.24 -18.58
C GLU A 251 -9.03 -4.98 -19.60
N ILE A 252 -8.81 -6.28 -19.73
CA ILE A 252 -9.75 -7.16 -20.41
C ILE A 252 -10.89 -7.34 -19.41
N GLY A 253 -11.81 -6.39 -19.41
CA GLY A 253 -13.09 -6.52 -18.71
C GLY A 253 -13.65 -7.90 -19.04
N GLY A 254 -13.87 -8.70 -18.00
CA GLY A 254 -14.24 -10.10 -18.13
C GLY A 254 -15.48 -10.27 -19.01
N ILE A 255 -15.26 -10.62 -20.28
CA ILE A 255 -16.28 -11.27 -21.08
C ILE A 255 -16.31 -12.70 -20.53
N GLY A 256 -17.19 -12.91 -19.55
CA GLY A 256 -17.52 -14.24 -19.07
C GLY A 256 -17.90 -15.11 -20.26
N LEU A 257 -17.15 -16.19 -20.46
CA LEU A 257 -17.60 -17.30 -21.28
C LEU A 257 -18.63 -18.06 -20.46
N ALA A 258 -19.90 -17.85 -20.82
CA ALA A 258 -20.99 -18.79 -20.57
C ALA A 258 -20.81 -20.06 -21.43
#